data_AF-A0ABD0PLN6-F1
#
_entry.id   AF-A0ABD0PLN6-F1
#
_cell.length_a   1.000
_cell.length_b   1.000
_cell.length_c   1.000
_cell.angle_alpha   90.00
_cell.angle_beta   90.00
_cell.angle_gamma   90.00
#
_symmetry.space_group_name_H-M   'P 1'
#
loop_
_entity.id
_entity.type
_entity.pdbx_description
1 polymer ?
#
loop_
_entity_poly.entity_id
_entity_poly.type
_entity_poly.pdbx_seq_one_letter_code
_entity_poly.pdbx_strand_id
1 'polypeptide(L)' 'VYTTWKEFNKPTFLEVLEEFSSLELSAAFLLSQLPLLKPRLYSVSSSPDLHPQEVHLTVAV' A
#
# COMPACT_ATOMS: atom_id res chain seq x y z
N VAL A 1 -16.81 16.93 -5.77
CA VAL A 1 -17.26 16.31 -4.50
C VAL A 1 -16.45 15.07 -4.17
N TYR A 2 -16.55 13.97 -4.94
CA TYR A 2 -15.74 12.76 -4.69
C TYR A 2 -14.23 13.02 -4.68
N THR A 3 -13.70 13.68 -5.70
CA THR A 3 -12.25 13.94 -5.82
C THR A 3 -11.72 14.74 -4.62
N THR A 4 -12.46 15.77 -4.21
CA THR A 4 -12.13 16.60 -3.03
C THR A 4 -12.11 15.78 -1.75
N TRP A 5 -13.11 14.93 -1.53
CA TRP A 5 -13.17 14.06 -0.35
C TRP A 5 -12.03 13.02 -0.36
N LYS A 6 -11.76 12.40 -1.51
CA LYS A 6 -10.67 11.43 -1.68
C LYS A 6 -9.31 12.04 -1.41
N GLU A 7 -9.04 13.23 -1.94
CA GLU A 7 -7.75 13.90 -1.78
C GLU A 7 -7.53 14.42 -0.36
N PHE A 8 -8.59 14.88 0.29
CA PHE A 8 -8.55 15.36 1.66
C PHE A 8 -8.35 14.23 2.67
N ASN A 9 -9.15 13.16 2.57
CA ASN A 9 -9.13 12.07 3.56
C ASN A 9 -8.10 10.97 3.26
N LYS A 10 -7.74 10.78 1.98
CA LYS A 10 -6.86 9.69 1.51
C LYS A 10 -7.16 8.33 2.17
N PRO A 11 -8.43 7.89 2.19
CA PRO A 11 -8.82 6.75 2.99
C PRO A 11 -8.27 5.46 2.37
N THR A 12 -7.90 4.54 3.25
CA THR A 12 -7.71 3.12 2.95
C THR A 12 -9.06 2.47 2.71
N PHE A 13 -9.05 1.31 2.05
CA PHE A 13 -10.28 0.57 1.82
C PHE A 13 -10.96 0.13 3.14
N LEU A 14 -10.17 -0.13 4.19
CA LEU A 14 -10.68 -0.49 5.51
C LEU A 14 -11.50 0.65 6.14
N GLU A 15 -10.95 1.87 6.15
CA GLU A 15 -11.64 3.04 6.73
C GLU A 15 -12.98 3.31 6.05
N VAL A 16 -13.09 3.07 4.75
CA VAL A 16 -14.37 3.17 4.01
C VAL A 16 -15.38 2.12 4.48
N LEU A 17 -14.95 0.88 4.72
CA LEU A 17 -15.86 -0.17 5.21
C LEU A 17 -16.33 0.11 6.64
N GLU A 18 -15.48 0.72 7.47
CA GLU A 18 -15.84 1.11 8.84
C GLU A 18 -16.82 2.30 8.84
N GLU A 19 -16.58 3.31 7.98
CA GLU A 19 -17.47 4.47 7.82
C GLU A 19 -18.86 4.05 7.31
N PHE A 20 -18.92 3.09 6.38
CA PHE A 20 -20.15 2.60 5.77
C PHE A 20 -20.45 1.16 6.16
N SER A 21 -20.58 0.91 7.47
CA SER A 21 -20.82 -0.43 8.06
C SER A 21 -22.11 -1.13 7.61
N SER A 22 -23.04 -0.44 6.94
CA SER A 22 -24.23 -1.04 6.33
C SER A 22 -23.97 -1.76 5.01
N LEU A 23 -22.74 -1.68 4.47
CA LEU A 23 -22.37 -2.36 3.24
C LEU A 23 -22.26 -3.88 3.44
N GLU A 24 -23.08 -4.63 2.71
CA GLU A 24 -22.99 -6.08 2.65
C GLU A 24 -22.13 -6.50 1.45
N LEU A 25 -20.88 -6.89 1.71
CA LEU A 25 -19.92 -7.30 0.68
C LEU A 25 -19.41 -8.71 0.95
N SER A 26 -19.33 -9.54 -0.10
CA SER A 26 -18.67 -10.84 0.00
C SER A 26 -17.15 -10.69 -0.10
N ALA A 27 -16.41 -11.57 0.58
CA ALA A 27 -14.95 -11.60 0.50
C ALA A 27 -14.44 -11.83 -0.94
N ALA A 28 -15.14 -12.68 -1.72
CA ALA A 28 -14.80 -12.94 -3.11
C ALA A 28 -14.91 -11.68 -3.98
N PHE A 29 -15.97 -10.88 -3.80
CA PHE A 29 -16.12 -9.60 -4.49
C PHE A 29 -14.97 -8.66 -4.13
N LEU A 30 -14.68 -8.48 -2.83
CA LEU A 30 -13.61 -7.61 -2.36
C LEU A 30 -12.26 -7.97 -3.00
N LEU A 31 -11.88 -9.24 -2.93
CA LEU A 31 -10.60 -9.70 -3.48
C LEU A 31 -10.50 -9.54 -5.00
N SER A 32 -11.63 -9.58 -5.71
CA SER A 32 -11.65 -9.36 -7.17
C SER A 32 -11.45 -7.90 -7.58
N GLN A 33 -11.75 -6.94 -6.70
CA GLN A 33 -11.70 -5.51 -7.00
C GLN A 33 -10.43 -4.83 -6.48
N LEU A 34 -9.74 -5.43 -5.51
CA LEU A 34 -8.52 -4.84 -4.94
C LEU A 34 -7.36 -4.86 -5.96
N PRO A 35 -6.60 -3.77 -6.07
CA PRO A 35 -5.41 -3.76 -6.92
C PRO A 35 -4.33 -4.68 -6.36
N LEU A 36 -3.51 -5.23 -7.24
CA LEU A 36 -2.34 -6.00 -6.84
C LEU A 36 -1.35 -5.14 -6.05
N LEU A 37 -0.76 -5.74 -5.00
CA LEU A 37 0.24 -5.08 -4.18
C LEU A 37 1.50 -4.82 -5.00
N LYS A 38 1.86 -3.54 -5.15
CA LYS A 38 3.06 -3.15 -5.92
C LYS A 38 4.33 -3.33 -5.08
N PRO A 39 5.45 -3.82 -5.64
CA PRO A 39 6.74 -3.79 -4.95
C PRO A 39 7.19 -2.35 -4.71
N ARG A 40 7.94 -2.12 -3.62
CA ARG A 40 8.57 -0.82 -3.34
C ARG A 40 10.04 -0.92 -3.73
N LEU A 41 10.49 0.01 -4.55
CA LEU A 41 11.88 0.09 -4.99
C LEU A 41 12.65 0.99 -4.04
N TYR A 42 13.82 0.52 -3.63
CA TYR A 42 14.73 1.23 -2.75
C TYR A 42 16.12 1.29 -3.39
N SER A 43 16.84 2.38 -3.16
CA SER A 43 18.25 2.48 -3.52
C SER A 43 19.09 1.59 -2.61
N VAL A 44 20.01 0.83 -3.21
CA VAL A 44 21.00 0.04 -2.46
C VAL A 44 21.97 0.99 -1.77
N SER A 45 22.18 0.79 -0.47
CA SER A 45 23.10 1.58 0.35
C SER A 45 24.40 0.84 0.73
N SER A 46 24.66 -0.31 0.11
CA SER A 46 25.92 -1.07 0.23
C SER A 46 26.78 -0.98 -1.03
N SER A 47 28.10 -1.17 -0.86
CA SER A 47 29.04 -1.42 -1.96
C SER A 47 29.21 -2.92 -2.20
N PRO A 48 29.14 -3.41 -3.46
CA PRO A 48 29.30 -4.84 -3.76
C PRO A 48 30.73 -5.36 -3.51
N ASP A 49 31.74 -4.48 -3.56
CA ASP A 49 33.14 -4.88 -3.31
C ASP A 49 33.39 -5.14 -1.82
N LEU A 50 32.75 -4.37 -0.94
CA LEU A 50 32.87 -4.50 0.50
C LEU A 50 31.87 -5.52 1.08
N HIS A 51 30.69 -5.63 0.45
CA HIS A 51 29.58 -6.47 0.90
C HIS A 51 29.03 -7.33 -0.27
N PRO A 52 29.79 -8.33 -0.76
CA PRO A 52 29.44 -9.07 -1.98
C PRO A 52 28.19 -9.97 -1.87
N GLN A 53 27.76 -10.32 -0.65
CA GLN A 53 26.62 -11.22 -0.41
C GLN A 53 25.47 -10.54 0.35
N GLU A 54 25.51 -9.20 0.48
CA GLU A 54 24.54 -8.44 1.24
C GLU A 54 24.03 -7.23 0.44
N VAL A 55 22.75 -6.92 0.62
CA VAL A 55 22.11 -5.70 0.11
C VAL A 55 21.63 -4.89 1.28
N HIS A 56 22.21 -3.71 1.49
CA HIS A 56 21.77 -2.79 2.53
C HIS A 56 20.74 -1.81 1.97
N LEU A 57 19.76 -1.45 2.79
CA LEU A 57 18.70 -0.49 2.47
C LEU A 57 18.63 0.58 3.56
N THR A 58 18.46 1.84 3.15
CA THR A 58 18.16 2.95 4.07
C THR A 58 16.70 3.36 3.88
N VAL A 59 15.84 3.01 4.84
CA VAL A 59 14.38 3.17 4.73
C VAL A 59 13.88 4.17 5.77
N ALA A 60 13.15 5.19 5.33
CA ALA A 60 12.39 6.07 6.22
C ALA A 60 11.08 5.37 6.61
N VAL A 61 10.76 5.41 7.91
CA VAL A 61 9.54 4.83 8.52
C VAL A 61 8.57 5.94 8.86
#